data_AF-A0A949EJ95-F1
#
_entry.id   AF-A0A949EJ95-F1
#
_cell.length_a   1.000
_cell.length_b   1.000
_cell.length_c   1.000
_cell.angle_alpha   90.00
_cell.angle_beta   90.00
_cell.angle_gamma   90.00
#
_symmetry.space_group_name_H-M   'P 1'
#
loop_
_entity.id
_entity.type
_entity.pdbx_description
1 polymer ?
#
loop_
_entity_poly.entity_id
_entity_poly.type
_entity_poly.pdbx_seq_one_letter_code
_entity_poly.pdbx_strand_id
1 'polypeptide(L)' 'MKSKVIVGIILGVLLLIFLLQNTQVVSVRFLFWKLSMSRIILLPIVMFIGIAIGFFVGKKSVDW' A
#
# COMPACT_ATOMS: atom_id res chain seq x y z
N MET A 1 23.55 -0.14 23.36
CA MET A 1 22.24 -0.77 23.09
C MET A 1 22.45 -1.89 22.08
N LYS A 2 21.76 -3.03 22.18
CA LYS A 2 21.90 -4.12 21.20
C LYS A 2 21.50 -3.60 19.81
N SER A 3 22.28 -3.88 18.77
CA SER A 3 22.05 -3.37 17.40
C SER A 3 20.63 -3.64 16.89
N LYS A 4 20.03 -4.78 17.30
CA LYS A 4 18.63 -5.14 16.99
C LYS A 4 17.61 -4.11 17.50
N VAL A 5 17.85 -3.52 18.68
CA VAL A 5 16.96 -2.51 19.28
C VAL A 5 17.07 -1.19 18.52
N ILE A 6 18.28 -0.80 18.13
CA ILE A 6 18.52 0.42 17.35
C ILE A 6 17.83 0.31 15.99
N VAL A 7 18.02 -0.82 15.30
CA VAL A 7 17.33 -1.10 14.01
C VAL A 7 15.82 -1.07 14.18
N GLY A 8 15.28 -1.68 15.24
CA GLY A 8 13.85 -1.64 15.54
C GLY A 8 13.31 -0.22 15.73
N ILE A 9 14.02 0.63 16.48
CA ILE A 9 13.64 2.03 16.69
C ILE A 9 13.66 2.80 15.36
N ILE A 10 14.72 2.64 14.57
CA ILE A 10 14.85 3.31 13.26
C ILE A 10 13.68 2.92 12.35
N LEU A 11 13.37 1.63 12.25
CA LEU A 11 12.26 1.14 11.44
C LEU A 11 10.91 1.68 11.95
N GLY A 12 10.71 1.73 13.27
CA GLY A 12 9.50 2.30 13.86
C GLY A 12 9.32 3.77 13.52
N VAL A 13 10.38 4.58 13.61
CA VAL A 13 10.35 6.01 13.25
C VAL A 13 10.07 6.19 11.76
N LEU A 14 10.75 5.42 10.90
CA LEU A 14 10.52 5.47 9.45
C LEU A 14 9.08 5.11 9.09
N LEU A 15 8.51 4.09 9.74
CA LEU A 15 7.10 3.72 9.56
C LEU A 15 6.18 4.87 9.94
N LEU A 16 6.38 5.49 11.12
CA LEU A 16 5.57 6.63 11.55
C LEU A 16 5.66 7.81 10.57
N ILE A 17 6.87 8.15 10.11
CA ILE A 17 7.07 9.19 9.09
C ILE A 17 6.30 8.86 7.82
N PHE A 18 6.42 7.62 7.33
CA PHE A 18 5.69 7.16 6.16
C PHE A 18 4.18 7.29 6.34
N LEU A 19 3.62 6.88 7.48
CA LEU A 19 2.17 6.99 7.74
C LEU A 19 1.73 8.45 7.75
N LEU A 20 2.44 9.32 8.49
CA LEU A 20 2.11 10.74 8.63
C LEU A 20 2.17 11.47 7.29
N GLN A 21 3.21 11.24 6.49
CA GLN A 21 3.37 11.85 5.16
C GLN A 21 2.26 11.42 4.18
N ASN A 22 1.65 10.24 4.39
CA ASN A 22 0.64 9.69 3.49
C ASN A 22 -0.80 9.82 4.03
N THR A 23 -1.04 10.61 5.08
CA THR A 23 -2.40 10.90 5.58
C THR A 23 -3.21 11.81 4.68
N GLN A 24 -2.55 12.54 3.77
CA GLN A 24 -3.21 13.48 2.87
C GLN A 24 -4.31 12.80 2.03
N VAL A 25 -5.48 13.42 2.00
CA VAL A 25 -6.59 13.02 1.14
C VAL A 25 -6.24 13.36 -0.30
N VAL A 26 -6.31 12.35 -1.17
CA VAL A 26 -6.12 12.48 -2.61
C VAL A 26 -7.41 12.13 -3.33
N SER A 27 -7.74 12.90 -4.38
CA SER A 27 -8.87 12.60 -5.26
C SER A 27 -8.38 11.86 -6.49
N VAL A 28 -8.87 10.64 -6.71
CA VAL A 28 -8.64 9.87 -7.94
C VAL A 28 -9.90 9.97 -8.80
N ARG A 29 -9.72 10.30 -10.08
CA ARG A 29 -10.78 10.20 -11.08
C ARG A 29 -10.59 8.90 -11.84
N PHE A 30 -11.55 7.99 -11.74
CA PHE A 30 -11.55 6.72 -12.44
C PHE A 30 -12.75 6.66 -13.38
N LEU A 31 -12.50 6.80 -14.68
CA LEU A 31 -13.56 6.97 -15.69
C LEU A 31 -14.51 8.12 -15.29
N PHE A 32 -15.76 7.80 -14.97
CA PHE A 32 -16.79 8.77 -14.55
C PHE A 32 -16.85 9.00 -13.03
N TRP A 33 -16.03 8.30 -12.24
CA TRP A 33 -16.09 8.29 -10.78
C TRP A 33 -15.00 9.18 -10.18
N LYS A 34 -15.33 9.90 -9.11
CA LYS A 34 -14.36 10.66 -8.29
C LYS A 34 -14.34 10.06 -6.89
N LEU A 35 -13.26 9.39 -6.53
CA LEU A 35 -13.03 8.83 -5.20
C LEU A 35 -12.05 9.72 -4.45
N SER A 36 -12.36 10.11 -3.22
CA SER A 36 -11.45 10.89 -2.37
C SER A 36 -11.22 10.14 -1.07
N MET A 37 -9.97 9.77 -0.82
CA MET A 37 -9.56 9.05 0.38
C MET A 37 -8.10 9.35 0.73
N SER A 38 -7.67 9.03 1.95
CA SER A 38 -6.27 9.22 2.35
C SER A 38 -5.34 8.29 1.55
N ARG A 39 -4.17 8.80 1.16
CA ARG A 39 -3.19 8.05 0.35
C ARG A 39 -2.73 6.77 1.03
N ILE A 40 -2.64 6.78 2.36
CA ILE A 40 -2.36 5.64 3.23
C ILE A 40 -3.38 4.50 3.12
N ILE A 41 -4.64 4.79 2.78
CA ILE A 41 -5.69 3.77 2.54
C ILE A 41 -5.69 3.36 1.07
N LEU A 42 -5.55 4.33 0.17
CA LEU A 42 -5.58 4.11 -1.28
C LEU A 42 -4.48 3.14 -1.73
N LEU A 43 -3.23 3.36 -1.29
CA LEU A 43 -2.07 2.59 -1.76
C LEU A 43 -2.18 1.09 -1.43
N PRO A 44 -2.47 0.66 -0.18
CA PRO A 44 -2.68 -0.75 0.14
C PRO A 44 -3.83 -1.38 -0.66
N ILE A 45 -4.97 -0.70 -0.80
CA ILE A 45 -6.13 -1.23 -1.53
C ILE A 45 -5.77 -1.53 -2.98
N VAL A 46 -5.15 -0.57 -3.67
CA VAL A 46 -4.77 -0.74 -5.08
C VAL A 46 -3.73 -1.86 -5.22
N MET A 47 -2.78 -1.96 -4.29
CA MET A 47 -1.78 -3.04 -4.27
C MET A 47 -2.45 -4.41 -4.12
N PHE A 48 -3.36 -4.58 -3.14
CA PHE A 48 -4.07 -5.85 -2.93
C PHE A 48 -4.95 -6.23 -4.11
N ILE A 49 -5.62 -5.26 -4.75
CA ILE A 49 -6.39 -5.50 -5.97
C ILE A 49 -5.47 -6.00 -7.09
N GLY A 50 -4.32 -5.35 -7.29
CA GLY A 50 -3.32 -5.77 -8.28
C GLY A 50 -2.80 -7.19 -8.05
N ILE A 51 -2.46 -7.52 -6.80
CA ILE A 51 -2.04 -8.88 -6.40
C ILE A 51 -3.15 -9.89 -6.67
N ALA A 52 -4.39 -9.59 -6.25
CA ALA A 52 -5.53 -10.48 -6.45
C ALA A 52 -5.78 -10.75 -7.94
N ILE A 53 -5.84 -9.69 -8.77
CA ILE A 53 -5.99 -9.81 -10.22
C ILE A 53 -4.85 -10.64 -10.80
N GLY A 54 -3.60 -10.31 -10.47
CA GLY A 54 -2.42 -11.04 -10.93
C GLY A 54 -2.45 -12.51 -10.55
N PHE A 55 -2.86 -12.83 -9.32
CA PHE A 55 -3.00 -14.21 -8.84
C PHE A 55 -4.07 -14.98 -9.62
N PHE A 56 -5.26 -14.40 -9.83
CA PHE A 56 -6.33 -15.06 -10.57
C PHE A 56 -6.03 -15.22 -12.07
N VAL A 57 -5.42 -14.21 -12.69
CA VAL A 57 -5.01 -14.26 -14.11
C VAL A 57 -3.85 -15.23 -14.29
N GLY A 58 -2.84 -15.17 -13.41
CA GLY A 58 -1.70 -16.08 -13.41
C GLY A 58 -2.12 -17.53 -13.20
N LYS A 59 -3.05 -17.80 -12.27
CA LYS A 59 -3.62 -19.13 -12.06
C LYS A 59 -4.22 -19.70 -13.36
N LYS A 60 -5.05 -18.93 -14.06
CA LYS A 60 -5.64 -19.36 -15.35
C LYS A 60 -4.61 -19.60 -16.45
N SER A 61 -3.43 -18.98 -16.37
CA SER A 61 -2.35 -19.14 -17.34
C SER A 61 -1.44 -20.34 -17.05
N VAL A 62 -1.52 -20.92 -15.86
CA VAL A 62 -0.72 -22.07 -15.40
C VAL A 62 -1.65 -23.28 -15.17
N ASP A 63 -2.65 -23.42 -16.03
CA ASP A 63 -3.43 -24.66 -16.15
C ASP A 63 -2.90 -25.39 -17.40
N TRP A 64 -1.76 -26.08 -17.26
CA TRP A 64 -1.23 -27.06 -18.22
C TRP A 64 -1.37 -28.47 -17.63
#